data_AF-A0A7J3XTX5-F1
#
_entry.id   AF-A0A7J3XTX5-F1
#
_cell.length_a   1.000
_cell.length_b   1.000
_cell.length_c   1.000
_cell.angle_alpha   90.00
_cell.angle_beta   90.00
_cell.angle_gamma   90.00
#
_symmetry.space_group_name_H-M   'P 1'
#
loop_
_entity.id
_entity.type
_entity.pdbx_description
1 polymer ?
#
loop_
_entity_poly.entity_id
_entity_poly.type
_entity_poly.pdbx_seq_one_letter_code
_entity_poly.pdbx_strand_id
1 'polypeptide(L)'
;MPSRGLKVVLTADRTLMSDYAGGLFIGFMTTAPRRGFPLLHPFVILNLLAKPVPVDGRGRALLAPQGLRRVEAALLASGIATEDEVGVVPPHRLSSAIGPDTQVIGVSTNDPLGMGPSSSTMAGPYGAVHE
;
A
#
# COMPACT_ATOMS: atom_id res chain seq x y z
N MET A 1 6.11 26.91 -3.61
CA MET A 1 7.30 26.10 -3.98
C MET A 1 6.93 24.64 -3.85
N PRO A 2 7.41 23.73 -4.71
CA PRO A 2 7.20 22.31 -4.49
C PRO A 2 7.76 21.90 -3.11
N SER A 3 7.05 21.02 -2.42
CA SER A 3 7.52 20.43 -1.16
C SER A 3 8.93 19.88 -1.35
N ARG A 4 9.84 20.14 -0.40
CA ARG A 4 11.18 19.54 -0.47
C ARG A 4 11.15 18.01 -0.32
N GLY A 5 10.05 17.46 0.17
CA GLY A 5 9.81 16.03 0.34
C GLY A 5 10.23 15.50 1.72
N LEU A 6 9.74 14.31 2.06
CA LEU A 6 10.22 13.54 3.21
C LEU A 6 11.53 12.85 2.84
N LYS A 7 12.46 12.71 3.79
CA LYS A 7 13.72 11.96 3.61
C LYS A 7 13.45 10.48 3.35
N VAL A 8 12.52 9.88 4.10
CA VAL A 8 12.08 8.50 3.95
C VAL A 8 10.57 8.44 3.73
N VAL A 9 10.16 7.98 2.56
CA VAL A 9 8.74 7.76 2.22
C VAL A 9 8.45 6.27 2.29
N LEU A 10 7.50 5.87 3.12
CA LEU A 10 7.02 4.49 3.19
C LEU A 10 5.63 4.42 2.53
N THR A 11 5.36 3.38 1.75
CA THR A 11 4.08 3.28 1.03
C THR A 11 3.72 1.82 0.72
N ALA A 12 2.50 1.62 0.26
CA ALA A 12 2.01 0.39 -0.34
C ALA A 12 0.97 0.74 -1.39
N ASP A 13 0.54 -0.23 -2.20
CA ASP A 13 -0.54 0.01 -3.13
C ASP A 13 -1.88 0.27 -2.41
N ARG A 14 -2.86 0.76 -3.16
CA ARG A 14 -4.15 1.19 -2.61
C ARG A 14 -4.91 0.06 -1.91
N THR A 15 -4.75 -1.18 -2.36
CA THR A 15 -5.43 -2.34 -1.77
C THR A 15 -4.85 -2.72 -0.41
N LEU A 16 -3.54 -2.52 -0.21
CA LEU A 16 -2.90 -2.76 1.09
C LEU A 16 -3.07 -1.59 2.05
N MET A 17 -3.18 -0.36 1.55
CA MET A 17 -3.37 0.83 2.38
C MET A 17 -4.81 1.00 2.90
N SER A 18 -5.80 0.41 2.21
CA SER A 18 -7.22 0.50 2.59
C SER A 18 -7.55 -0.38 3.80
N ASP A 19 -8.36 0.14 4.73
CA ASP A 19 -8.92 -0.64 5.84
C ASP A 19 -10.23 -1.36 5.49
N TYR A 20 -10.74 -1.14 4.27
CA TYR A 20 -12.00 -1.69 3.75
C TYR A 20 -13.19 -1.42 4.67
N ALA A 21 -13.21 -0.27 5.34
CA ALA A 21 -14.22 0.08 6.35
C ALA A 21 -14.37 -0.99 7.44
N GLY A 22 -13.27 -1.66 7.81
CA GLY A 22 -13.24 -2.74 8.80
C GLY A 22 -13.55 -4.13 8.25
N GLY A 23 -13.85 -4.27 6.96
CA GLY A 23 -14.17 -5.54 6.31
C GLY A 23 -12.92 -6.36 5.96
N LEU A 24 -12.38 -7.13 6.90
CA LEU A 24 -11.17 -7.96 6.70
C LEU A 24 -11.27 -8.86 5.46
N PHE A 25 -12.38 -9.58 5.28
CA PHE A 25 -12.58 -10.49 4.15
C PHE A 25 -12.69 -9.78 2.80
N ILE A 26 -13.09 -8.51 2.78
CA ILE A 26 -13.13 -7.70 1.55
C ILE A 26 -11.72 -7.46 1.04
N GLY A 27 -10.76 -7.20 1.95
CA GLY A 27 -9.35 -7.10 1.62
C GLY A 27 -8.81 -8.39 1.00
N PHE A 28 -9.19 -9.55 1.53
CA PHE A 28 -8.79 -10.85 0.96
C PHE A 28 -9.29 -11.05 -0.48
N MET A 29 -10.52 -10.63 -0.78
CA MET A 29 -11.10 -10.73 -2.14
C MET A 29 -10.30 -9.94 -3.19
N THR A 30 -9.53 -8.93 -2.78
CA THR A 30 -8.68 -8.17 -3.72
C THR A 30 -7.52 -8.98 -4.29
N THR A 31 -7.24 -10.16 -3.73
CA THR A 31 -6.22 -11.09 -4.22
C THR A 31 -6.76 -12.12 -5.21
N ALA A 32 -8.07 -12.10 -5.49
CA ALA A 32 -8.68 -13.05 -6.43
C ALA A 32 -8.24 -12.78 -7.89
N PRO A 33 -8.21 -13.81 -8.75
CA PRO A 33 -7.90 -13.65 -10.17
C PRO A 33 -8.85 -12.67 -10.85
N ARG A 34 -8.36 -11.94 -11.85
CA ARG A 34 -9.19 -10.99 -12.61
C ARG A 34 -10.22 -11.73 -13.46
N ARG A 35 -9.84 -12.89 -14.00
CA ARG A 35 -10.72 -13.72 -14.82
C ARG A 35 -11.68 -14.51 -13.92
N GLY A 36 -12.93 -14.69 -14.36
CA GLY A 36 -13.94 -15.48 -13.63
C GLY A 36 -14.74 -14.74 -12.55
N PHE A 37 -14.31 -13.54 -12.11
CA PHE A 37 -15.01 -12.77 -11.07
C PHE A 37 -15.27 -11.31 -11.50
N PRO A 38 -16.33 -11.04 -12.30
CA PRO A 38 -16.62 -9.70 -12.82
C PRO A 38 -16.86 -8.64 -11.72
N LEU A 39 -17.39 -9.05 -10.56
CA LEU A 39 -17.55 -8.17 -9.39
C LEU A 39 -16.22 -7.75 -8.76
N LEU A 40 -15.14 -8.49 -9.02
CA LEU A 40 -13.78 -8.22 -8.55
C LEU A 40 -12.93 -7.55 -9.65
N HIS A 41 -13.56 -6.96 -10.66
CA HIS A 41 -12.84 -6.17 -11.65
C HIS A 41 -12.04 -5.04 -10.97
N PRO A 42 -10.78 -4.77 -11.37
CA PRO A 42 -9.93 -3.77 -10.71
C PRO A 42 -10.58 -2.39 -10.55
N PHE A 43 -11.41 -1.98 -11.52
CA PHE A 43 -12.17 -0.74 -11.43
C PHE A 43 -13.13 -0.73 -10.24
N VAL A 44 -13.85 -1.82 -9.98
CA VAL A 44 -14.79 -1.93 -8.86
C VAL A 44 -14.03 -1.99 -7.55
N ILE A 45 -12.99 -2.83 -7.47
CA ILE A 45 -12.16 -2.94 -6.27
C ILE A 45 -11.57 -1.58 -5.90
N LEU A 46 -10.89 -0.92 -6.83
CA LEU A 46 -10.19 0.32 -6.54
C LEU A 46 -11.14 1.47 -6.26
N ASN A 47 -12.31 1.56 -6.89
CA ASN A 47 -13.19 2.72 -6.70
C ASN A 47 -14.25 2.54 -5.60
N LEU A 48 -14.74 1.32 -5.35
CA LEU A 48 -15.80 1.08 -4.37
C LEU A 48 -15.27 0.48 -3.06
N LEU A 49 -14.33 -0.47 -3.13
CA LEU A 49 -13.91 -1.27 -1.97
C LEU A 49 -12.65 -0.71 -1.30
N ALA A 50 -11.58 -0.50 -2.06
CA ALA A 50 -10.30 0.01 -1.58
C ALA A 50 -10.35 1.54 -1.48
N LYS A 51 -11.14 2.06 -0.54
CA LYS A 51 -11.27 3.51 -0.34
C LYS A 51 -9.93 4.11 0.12
N PRO A 52 -9.59 5.35 -0.27
CA PRO A 52 -8.37 6.00 0.19
C PRO A 52 -8.39 6.13 1.70
N VAL A 53 -7.28 5.75 2.33
CA VAL A 53 -7.12 5.90 3.78
C VAL A 53 -7.08 7.38 4.18
N PRO A 54 -7.67 7.76 5.33
CA PRO A 54 -7.54 9.11 5.86
C PRO A 54 -6.08 9.53 6.03
N VAL A 55 -5.80 10.80 5.80
CA VAL A 55 -4.47 11.40 5.96
C VAL A 55 -4.48 12.57 6.92
N ASP A 56 -3.34 12.83 7.55
CA ASP A 56 -3.11 14.02 8.37
C ASP A 56 -2.90 15.29 7.51
N GLY A 57 -2.68 16.43 8.18
CA GLY A 57 -2.42 17.72 7.52
C GLY A 57 -1.15 17.76 6.65
N ARG A 58 -0.29 16.74 6.74
CA ARG A 58 0.95 16.58 5.97
C ARG A 58 0.84 15.50 4.89
N GLY A 59 -0.34 14.89 4.73
CA GLY A 59 -0.58 13.84 3.74
C GLY A 59 -0.10 12.45 4.17
N ARG A 60 0.26 12.24 5.43
CA ARG A 60 0.65 10.94 5.98
C ARG A 60 -0.59 10.15 6.35
N ALA A 61 -0.57 8.85 6.12
CA ALA A 61 -1.70 7.99 6.43
C ALA A 61 -1.97 7.95 7.95
N LEU A 62 -3.24 8.02 8.37
CA LEU A 62 -3.62 7.82 9.77
C LEU A 62 -3.62 6.33 10.13
N LEU A 63 -4.10 5.49 9.20
CA LEU A 63 -4.04 4.04 9.27
C LEU A 63 -3.08 3.53 8.21
N ALA A 64 -2.32 2.48 8.52
CA ALA A 64 -1.37 1.89 7.58
C ALA A 64 -1.15 0.41 7.91
N PRO A 65 -0.66 -0.39 6.95
CA PRO A 65 -0.17 -1.73 7.21
C PRO A 65 0.76 -1.77 8.43
N GLN A 66 0.51 -2.71 9.33
CA GLN A 66 1.29 -2.84 10.55
C GLN A 66 2.79 -2.96 10.28
N GLY A 67 3.18 -3.66 9.21
CA GLY A 67 4.58 -3.79 8.78
C GLY A 67 5.24 -2.44 8.53
N LEU A 68 4.56 -1.53 7.81
CA LEU A 68 5.06 -0.18 7.55
C LEU A 68 5.18 0.63 8.83
N ARG A 69 4.22 0.53 9.76
CA ARG A 69 4.29 1.20 11.08
C ARG A 69 5.46 0.70 11.93
N ARG A 70 5.78 -0.60 11.85
CA ARG A 70 6.96 -1.16 12.55
C ARG A 70 8.26 -0.63 11.95
N VAL A 71 8.36 -0.54 10.63
CA VAL A 71 9.54 0.03 9.96
C VAL A 71 9.68 1.52 10.29
N GLU A 72 8.59 2.30 10.24
CA GLU A 72 8.55 3.70 10.65
C GLU A 72 9.05 3.87 12.09
N ALA A 73 8.50 3.10 13.05
CA ALA A 73 8.92 3.13 14.44
C ALA A 73 10.38 2.74 14.65
N ALA A 74 10.89 1.75 13.91
CA ALA A 74 12.29 1.34 13.98
C ALA A 74 13.25 2.42 13.45
N LEU A 75 12.88 3.11 12.37
CA LEU A 75 13.65 4.24 11.83
C LEU A 75 13.75 5.38 12.83
N LEU A 76 12.63 5.71 13.50
CA LEU A 76 12.60 6.71 14.58
C LEU A 76 13.46 6.28 15.77
N ALA A 77 13.28 5.05 16.26
CA ALA A 77 14.01 4.54 17.43
C ALA A 77 15.52 4.43 17.20
N SER A 78 15.95 4.18 15.96
CA SER A 78 17.37 4.13 15.58
C SER A 78 18.02 5.51 15.40
N GLY A 79 17.24 6.59 15.33
CA GLY A 79 17.73 7.94 15.03
C GLY A 79 18.12 8.19 13.57
N ILE A 80 17.79 7.26 12.65
CA ILE A 80 18.07 7.41 11.21
C ILE A 80 17.20 8.51 10.58
N ALA A 81 15.98 8.68 11.12
CA ALA A 81 15.04 9.71 10.72
C ALA A 81 14.31 10.27 11.95
N THR A 82 13.97 11.55 11.90
CA THR A 82 13.07 12.21 12.85
C THR A 82 11.61 12.07 12.42
N GLU A 83 10.66 12.40 13.32
CA GLU A 83 9.23 12.38 13.02
C GLU A 83 8.84 13.27 11.82
N ASP A 84 9.61 14.31 11.52
CA ASP A 84 9.37 15.19 10.37
C ASP A 84 9.95 14.63 9.06
N GLU A 85 10.88 13.68 9.14
CA GLU A 85 11.65 13.17 7.99
C GLU A 85 11.14 11.82 7.45
N VAL A 86 10.42 11.04 8.25
CA VAL A 86 9.79 9.77 7.83
C VAL A 86 8.27 9.89 7.83
N GLY A 87 7.61 9.21 6.90
CA GLY A 87 6.17 9.06 6.95
C GLY A 87 5.66 7.95 6.06
N VAL A 88 4.62 7.26 6.53
CA VAL A 88 3.82 6.38 5.67
C VAL A 88 2.82 7.22 4.87
N VAL A 89 2.91 7.19 3.54
CA VAL A 89 2.12 8.03 2.62
C VAL A 89 1.34 7.13 1.66
N PRO A 90 0.01 7.33 1.52
CA PRO A 90 -0.77 6.53 0.58
C PRO A 90 -0.46 6.93 -0.88
N PRO A 91 -0.66 6.04 -1.85
CA PRO A 91 -0.16 6.21 -3.22
C PRO A 91 -0.68 7.50 -3.90
N HIS A 92 -1.91 7.91 -3.60
CA HIS A 92 -2.53 9.12 -4.15
C HIS A 92 -1.96 10.45 -3.58
N ARG A 93 -1.08 10.40 -2.58
CA ARG A 93 -0.40 11.57 -1.98
C ARG A 93 1.12 11.56 -2.20
N LEU A 94 1.66 10.58 -2.90
CA LEU A 94 3.11 10.45 -3.11
C LEU A 94 3.72 11.67 -3.82
N SER A 95 3.01 12.27 -4.78
CA SER A 95 3.48 13.46 -5.50
C SER A 95 3.70 14.68 -4.60
N SER A 96 3.03 14.77 -3.45
CA SER A 96 3.24 15.82 -2.46
C SER A 96 4.31 15.48 -1.42
N ALA A 97 4.64 14.20 -1.26
CA ALA A 97 5.58 13.73 -0.24
C ALA A 97 6.99 13.45 -0.78
N ILE A 98 7.12 13.17 -2.07
CA ILE A 98 8.41 12.92 -2.74
C ILE A 98 8.93 14.24 -3.30
N GLY A 99 10.19 14.55 -3.00
CA GLY A 99 10.86 15.75 -3.48
C GLY A 99 12.37 15.60 -3.51
N PRO A 100 13.12 16.69 -3.79
CA PRO A 100 14.58 16.66 -3.89
C PRO A 100 15.32 16.17 -2.64
N ASP A 101 14.72 16.29 -1.45
CA ASP A 101 15.31 15.81 -0.19
C ASP A 101 14.98 14.32 0.09
N THR A 102 14.15 13.67 -0.73
CA THR A 102 13.81 12.24 -0.58
C THR A 102 14.97 11.35 -0.96
N GLN A 103 15.39 10.50 -0.02
CA GLN A 103 16.53 9.59 -0.18
C GLN A 103 16.10 8.13 -0.31
N VAL A 104 15.00 7.74 0.36
CA VAL A 104 14.53 6.36 0.41
C VAL A 104 13.03 6.30 0.17
N ILE A 105 12.62 5.37 -0.69
CA ILE A 105 11.21 4.99 -0.87
C ILE A 105 11.08 3.50 -0.53
N GLY A 106 10.41 3.20 0.58
CA GLY A 106 10.07 1.85 0.99
C GLY A 106 8.68 1.47 0.50
N VAL A 107 8.57 0.40 -0.30
CA VAL A 107 7.29 -0.09 -0.83
C VAL A 107 6.99 -1.45 -0.21
N SER A 108 5.88 -1.55 0.53
CA SER A 108 5.34 -2.82 0.99
C SER A 108 4.43 -3.43 -0.09
N THR A 109 4.58 -4.73 -0.30
CA THR A 109 3.81 -5.52 -1.26
C THR A 109 3.54 -6.90 -0.67
N ASN A 110 2.38 -7.48 -1.02
CA ASN A 110 1.93 -8.76 -0.47
C ASN A 110 2.66 -9.95 -1.07
N ASP A 111 2.88 -9.95 -2.39
CA ASP A 111 3.51 -11.06 -3.11
C ASP A 111 4.43 -10.51 -4.22
N PRO A 112 5.60 -9.94 -3.84
CA PRO A 112 6.51 -9.30 -4.80
C PRO A 112 7.05 -10.25 -5.87
N LEU A 113 7.12 -11.55 -5.56
CA LEU A 113 7.68 -12.57 -6.45
C LEU A 113 6.61 -13.32 -7.24
N GLY A 114 5.32 -13.09 -6.94
CA GLY A 114 4.22 -13.77 -7.62
C GLY A 114 4.17 -15.28 -7.37
N MET A 115 4.70 -15.74 -6.23
CA MET A 115 4.76 -17.17 -5.90
C MET A 115 3.79 -17.57 -4.78
N GLY A 116 3.10 -16.60 -4.17
CA GLY A 116 2.09 -16.85 -3.16
C GLY A 116 0.87 -17.59 -3.72
N PRO A 117 0.02 -18.19 -2.86
CA PRO A 117 -1.13 -19.00 -3.30
C PRO A 117 -2.08 -18.29 -4.25
N SER A 118 -2.30 -16.98 -4.07
CA SER A 118 -3.13 -16.18 -4.97
C SER A 118 -2.52 -16.09 -6.38
N SER A 119 -1.20 -16.00 -6.50
CA SER A 119 -0.51 -15.86 -7.78
C SER A 119 -0.17 -17.20 -8.42
N SER A 120 0.09 -18.25 -7.63
CA SER A 120 0.47 -19.58 -8.13
C SER A 120 -0.71 -20.54 -8.22
N THR A 121 -1.41 -20.78 -7.11
CA THR A 121 -2.52 -21.75 -7.02
C THR A 121 -3.80 -21.24 -7.68
N MET A 122 -4.09 -19.93 -7.61
CA MET A 122 -5.32 -19.37 -8.18
C MET A 122 -5.13 -18.91 -9.62
N ALA A 123 -4.15 -18.05 -9.90
CA ALA A 123 -3.97 -17.39 -11.19
C ALA A 123 -2.78 -17.92 -12.05
N GLY A 124 -2.00 -18.87 -11.53
CA GLY A 124 -0.78 -19.33 -12.19
C GLY A 124 -1.03 -20.22 -13.41
N PRO A 125 0.04 -20.66 -14.12
CA PRO A 125 -0.07 -21.53 -15.30
C PRO A 125 -0.84 -22.84 -15.06
N TYR A 126 -0.78 -23.34 -13.83
CA TYR A 126 -1.50 -24.54 -13.37
C TYR A 126 -2.58 -24.20 -12.32
N GLY A 127 -2.96 -22.92 -12.23
CA GLY A 127 -3.90 -22.43 -11.24
C GLY A 127 -5.35 -22.78 -11.54
N ALA A 128 -6.23 -22.60 -10.55
CA ALA A 128 -7.66 -22.87 -10.67
C ALA A 128 -8.35 -22.01 -11.74
N VAL A 129 -7.82 -20.80 -11.98
CA VAL A 129 -8.28 -19.89 -13.02
C VAL A 129 -7.07 -19.53 -13.89
N HIS A 130 -7.07 -20.00 -15.12
CA HIS A 130 -6.08 -19.60 -16.10
C HIS A 130 -6.41 -18.19 -16.60
N GLU A 131 -5.54 -17.22 -16.31
CA GLU A 131 -5.69 -15.86 -16.85
C GLU A 131 -5.44 -15.80 -18.37
#